data_AF-A0A959MX70-F1
#
_entry.id   AF-A0A959MX70-F1
#
_cell.length_a   1.000
_cell.length_b   1.000
_cell.length_c   1.000
_cell.angle_alpha   90.00
_cell.angle_beta   90.00
_cell.angle_gamma   90.00
#
_symmetry.space_group_name_H-M   'P 1'
#
loop_
_entity.id
_entity.type
_entity.pdbx_description
1 polymer ?
#
loop_
_entity_poly.entity_id
_entity_poly.type
_entity_poly.pdbx_seq_one_letter_code
_entity_poly.pdbx_strand_id
1 'polypeptide(L)'
;MSKSLLFLMAILSLAYFNMEANANSRERVNRQQSMVKMQEGVNYSQSNVFNSKQITPEGYRGGDAYVIRPEVVTSITGYYDWQTNGACPHFVNYVSPTIIHAIEMIATDSTDLSGSRRTDYSFSSDGGATWGATNTVPNIRSGFPTLTVGTTGASQDVAIIGNHYQPGSYLLGGCHVDAFPGLGSFTSYPYPGTVSNFIWPQLTTLTNGNVMVSAETYQGAAATDTGYVVVFDPNAGTWAGSSQLFVSSANSQLNMRWASATGPGGKAIYVLDALNDTGDPLAGNRIFYYTTSDNGATWSAENVLWETNITGADTNFAWLGIDACYDNAGNFYVVWNTTSTTFSQTKLWVSKNGGTPEMVCQMTDIPGGITSMVTAMGNASGLDWPTIAVSADGNYVMTGYSACMQDDTLNGFNSYDLYYSVSPTSALSFSAPRQITSGMDDERYVSFNRVTTTDGSSNEILAMTYMKDPQPGSCAFNDNAPVSRNHLIYREIENPQTSIHNVSGEIPGTYRLLQNYPNPFNPSTMIRFELPKNINVTLKVYDITGKEVATLLNNQTLTAGVKEFDFNGANLGSGIYFYTLQAGDFKETKKMVLVK
;
A
#
# COMPACT_ATOMS: atom_id res chain seq x y z
N MET A 1 32.06 55.94 -3.16
CA MET A 1 32.04 55.25 -4.48
C MET A 1 30.91 55.83 -5.31
N SER A 2 31.17 56.20 -6.57
CA SER A 2 30.13 56.75 -7.45
C SER A 2 29.14 55.65 -7.89
N LYS A 3 27.87 56.01 -8.10
CA LYS A 3 26.80 55.07 -8.50
C LYS A 3 27.13 54.24 -9.75
N SER A 4 27.99 54.76 -10.63
CA SER A 4 28.48 54.08 -11.83
C SER A 4 29.39 52.88 -11.52
N LEU A 5 30.14 52.93 -10.41
CA LEU A 5 31.03 51.83 -10.00
C LEU A 5 30.25 50.68 -9.34
N LEU A 6 29.16 50.99 -8.62
CA LEU A 6 28.26 49.96 -8.08
C LEU A 6 27.50 49.22 -9.20
N PHE A 7 27.09 49.93 -10.27
CA PHE A 7 26.38 49.31 -11.39
C PHE A 7 27.29 48.37 -12.21
N LEU A 8 28.56 48.74 -12.39
CA LEU A 8 29.53 47.89 -13.09
C LEU A 8 29.88 46.63 -12.27
N MET A 9 29.98 46.74 -10.94
CA MET A 9 30.19 45.58 -10.06
C MET A 9 29.00 44.63 -10.03
N ALA A 10 27.76 45.14 -10.12
CA ALA A 10 26.54 44.33 -10.19
C ALA A 10 26.45 43.52 -11.50
N ILE A 11 26.85 44.10 -12.63
CA ILE A 11 26.87 43.40 -13.93
C ILE A 11 27.95 42.32 -13.96
N LEU A 12 29.14 42.60 -13.40
CA LEU A 12 30.24 41.63 -13.33
C LEU A 12 29.93 40.45 -12.39
N SER A 13 29.23 40.69 -11.28
CA SER A 13 28.79 39.63 -10.37
C SER A 13 27.67 38.77 -10.95
N LEU A 14 26.75 39.35 -11.74
CA LEU A 14 25.71 38.61 -12.45
C LEU A 14 26.27 37.75 -13.60
N ALA A 15 27.31 38.24 -14.29
CA ALA A 15 28.02 37.48 -15.33
C ALA A 15 28.82 36.31 -14.73
N TYR A 16 29.47 36.52 -13.58
CA TYR A 16 30.21 35.48 -12.86
C TYR A 16 29.27 34.37 -12.35
N PHE A 17 28.11 34.73 -11.77
CA PHE A 17 27.09 33.77 -11.34
C PHE A 17 26.56 32.89 -12.49
N ASN A 18 26.35 33.47 -13.67
CA ASN A 18 25.88 32.73 -14.84
C ASN A 18 26.96 31.82 -15.47
N MET A 19 28.24 32.15 -15.30
CA MET A 19 29.34 31.29 -15.75
C MET A 19 29.58 30.11 -14.80
N GLU A 20 29.50 30.31 -13.48
CA GLU A 20 29.58 29.21 -12.50
C GLU A 20 28.39 28.26 -12.60
N ALA A 21 27.17 28.78 -12.82
CA ALA A 21 25.97 27.96 -13.02
C ALA A 21 26.09 27.05 -14.26
N ASN A 22 26.69 27.53 -15.35
CA ASN A 22 26.90 26.76 -16.58
C ASN A 22 28.13 25.82 -16.54
N ALA A 23 29.15 26.13 -15.75
CA ALA A 23 30.28 25.23 -15.53
C ALA A 23 29.87 24.03 -14.65
N ASN A 24 29.08 24.30 -13.61
CA ASN A 24 28.53 23.27 -12.73
C ASN A 24 27.54 22.34 -13.45
N SER A 25 26.76 22.82 -14.42
CA SER A 25 25.84 21.97 -15.20
C SER A 25 26.58 21.02 -16.14
N ARG A 26 27.67 21.47 -16.79
CA ARG A 26 28.49 20.61 -17.67
C ARG A 26 29.34 19.59 -16.91
N GLU A 27 29.89 19.94 -15.75
CA GLU A 27 30.57 18.95 -14.90
C GLU A 27 29.60 17.91 -14.31
N ARG A 28 28.34 18.31 -14.01
CA ARG A 28 27.29 17.40 -13.54
C ARG A 28 26.90 16.35 -14.59
N VAL A 29 26.68 16.77 -15.85
CA VAL A 29 26.39 15.84 -16.96
C VAL A 29 27.55 14.86 -17.20
N ASN A 30 28.80 15.31 -17.08
CA ASN A 30 29.97 14.45 -17.27
C ASN A 30 30.17 13.42 -16.15
N ARG A 31 29.84 13.75 -14.88
CA ARG A 31 29.87 12.77 -13.77
C ARG A 31 28.75 11.74 -13.87
N GLN A 32 27.56 12.14 -14.33
CA GLN A 32 26.46 11.21 -14.60
C GLN A 32 26.85 10.20 -15.69
N GLN A 33 27.46 10.65 -16.79
CA GLN A 33 27.93 9.75 -17.85
C GLN A 33 29.07 8.81 -17.40
N SER A 34 29.91 9.23 -16.45
CA SER A 34 31.01 8.38 -15.96
C SER A 34 30.55 7.31 -14.97
N MET A 35 29.51 7.58 -14.16
CA MET A 35 28.93 6.56 -13.27
C MET A 35 28.08 5.54 -14.05
N VAL A 36 27.35 5.98 -15.07
CA VAL A 36 26.58 5.10 -15.97
C VAL A 36 27.50 4.13 -16.73
N LYS A 37 28.66 4.60 -17.22
CA LYS A 37 29.64 3.75 -17.95
C LYS A 37 30.34 2.70 -17.08
N MET A 38 30.34 2.84 -15.76
CA MET A 38 30.87 1.79 -14.86
C MET A 38 29.86 0.66 -14.63
N GLN A 39 28.57 0.84 -14.93
CA GLN A 39 27.51 -0.12 -14.63
C GLN A 39 27.06 -0.99 -15.82
N GLU A 40 27.34 -0.59 -17.07
CA GLU A 40 27.07 -1.42 -18.27
C GLU A 40 27.91 -2.71 -18.32
N GLY A 41 28.89 -2.88 -17.43
CA GLY A 41 29.72 -4.08 -17.32
C GLY A 41 29.15 -5.23 -16.47
N VAL A 42 28.01 -5.04 -15.81
CA VAL A 42 27.39 -6.06 -14.95
C VAL A 42 26.29 -6.80 -15.73
N ASN A 43 26.66 -7.92 -16.36
CA ASN A 43 25.71 -8.83 -16.99
C ASN A 43 24.85 -9.52 -15.91
N TYR A 44 23.61 -9.08 -15.72
CA TYR A 44 22.59 -9.85 -15.01
C TYR A 44 21.99 -10.87 -15.98
N SER A 45 22.54 -12.08 -16.01
CA SER A 45 21.93 -13.22 -16.70
C SER A 45 20.59 -13.57 -16.05
N GLN A 46 19.55 -13.83 -16.86
CA GLN A 46 18.18 -14.25 -16.48
C GLN A 46 18.07 -15.59 -15.72
N SER A 47 19.08 -16.00 -14.95
CA SER A 47 19.12 -17.32 -14.31
C SER A 47 19.63 -17.31 -12.87
N ASN A 48 19.66 -16.17 -12.21
CA ASN A 48 19.98 -16.13 -10.79
C ASN A 48 18.68 -16.05 -9.99
N VAL A 49 18.25 -17.21 -9.52
CA VAL A 49 17.41 -17.33 -8.32
C VAL A 49 18.10 -16.48 -7.26
N PHE A 50 17.59 -15.27 -7.00
CA PHE A 50 18.03 -14.49 -5.86
C PHE A 50 17.72 -15.34 -4.64
N ASN A 51 18.77 -15.75 -3.92
CA ASN A 51 18.61 -16.38 -2.62
C ASN A 51 17.77 -15.43 -1.79
N SER A 52 16.55 -15.87 -1.46
CA SER A 52 15.63 -15.19 -0.57
C SER A 52 16.42 -14.61 0.60
N LYS A 53 16.32 -13.31 0.85
CA LYS A 53 16.67 -12.72 2.14
C LYS A 53 15.79 -13.40 3.18
N GLN A 54 16.26 -14.51 3.75
CA GLN A 54 15.70 -15.02 4.99
C GLN A 54 15.97 -13.95 6.03
N ILE A 55 14.90 -13.42 6.62
CA ILE A 55 15.01 -12.67 7.87
C ILE A 55 15.70 -13.62 8.84
N THR A 56 16.97 -13.37 9.13
CA THR A 56 17.64 -14.06 10.22
C THR A 56 16.92 -13.66 11.51
N PRO A 57 16.51 -14.61 12.37
CA PRO A 57 15.70 -14.34 13.57
C PRO A 57 16.33 -13.39 14.61
N GLU A 58 17.51 -12.82 14.38
CA GLU A 58 18.27 -12.09 15.39
C GLU A 58 17.70 -10.71 15.76
N GLY A 59 16.71 -10.19 15.01
CA GLY A 59 16.05 -8.90 15.31
C GLY A 59 14.68 -8.99 16.00
N TYR A 60 13.97 -10.13 15.94
CA TYR A 60 12.55 -10.18 16.31
C TYR A 60 12.34 -10.81 17.70
N ARG A 61 12.15 -9.97 18.72
CA ARG A 61 11.63 -10.38 20.04
C ARG A 61 10.13 -10.11 20.11
N GLY A 62 9.33 -10.98 19.48
CA GLY A 62 7.87 -10.97 19.59
C GLY A 62 7.30 -12.33 19.20
N GLY A 63 6.53 -12.97 20.07
CA GLY A 63 6.11 -14.37 19.99
C GLY A 63 5.00 -14.70 18.97
N ASP A 64 4.94 -14.02 17.83
CA ASP A 64 3.92 -14.23 16.81
C ASP A 64 4.56 -14.87 15.56
N ALA A 65 4.24 -16.13 15.26
CA ALA A 65 4.81 -16.86 14.12
C ALA A 65 4.02 -16.56 12.82
N TYR A 66 4.41 -15.55 12.07
CA TYR A 66 3.94 -15.33 10.70
C TYR A 66 4.72 -16.18 9.71
N VAL A 67 4.05 -16.68 8.67
CA VAL A 67 4.73 -17.24 7.50
C VAL A 67 4.78 -16.17 6.43
N ILE A 68 5.90 -15.46 6.37
CA ILE A 68 6.16 -14.55 5.26
C ILE A 68 6.79 -15.37 4.13
N ARG A 69 6.08 -15.48 3.01
CA ARG A 69 6.58 -16.23 1.85
C ARG A 69 7.74 -15.49 1.18
N PRO A 70 8.57 -16.22 0.41
CA PRO A 70 9.68 -15.60 -0.33
C PRO A 70 9.20 -14.47 -1.24
N GLU A 71 10.02 -13.44 -1.38
CA GLU A 71 9.79 -12.40 -2.39
C GLU A 71 9.89 -12.98 -3.81
N VAL A 72 9.01 -12.53 -4.69
CA VAL A 72 9.06 -12.81 -6.13
C VAL A 72 9.23 -11.49 -6.87
N VAL A 73 10.27 -11.41 -7.70
CA VAL A 73 10.48 -10.28 -8.59
C VAL A 73 9.53 -10.44 -9.78
N THR A 74 8.64 -9.47 -9.99
CA THR A 74 7.79 -9.47 -11.19
C THR A 74 8.64 -9.17 -12.43
N SER A 75 8.06 -9.30 -13.61
CA SER A 75 8.72 -8.89 -14.86
C SER A 75 8.85 -7.37 -15.02
N ILE A 76 8.21 -6.56 -14.18
CA ILE A 76 8.27 -5.10 -14.26
C ILE A 76 9.56 -4.59 -13.60
N THR A 77 10.35 -3.83 -14.36
CA THR A 77 11.58 -3.23 -13.89
C THR A 77 11.88 -1.94 -14.67
N GLY A 78 12.37 -0.92 -13.96
CA GLY A 78 12.72 0.35 -14.59
C GLY A 78 13.31 1.32 -13.59
N TYR A 79 13.42 2.59 -13.96
CA TYR A 79 13.98 3.62 -13.11
C TYR A 79 12.87 4.38 -12.40
N TYR A 80 13.14 4.74 -11.15
CA TYR A 80 12.26 5.61 -10.40
C TYR A 80 12.15 6.99 -11.05
N ASP A 81 10.95 7.56 -11.06
CA ASP A 81 10.75 8.96 -11.37
C ASP A 81 10.00 9.67 -10.23
N TRP A 82 10.36 10.93 -9.96
CA TRP A 82 9.82 11.73 -8.88
C TRP A 82 8.31 11.99 -8.96
N GLN A 83 7.65 11.80 -10.11
CA GLN A 83 6.19 11.87 -10.21
C GLN A 83 5.49 10.53 -9.93
N THR A 84 6.23 9.47 -9.62
CA THR A 84 5.67 8.21 -9.10
C THR A 84 5.15 8.38 -7.66
N ASN A 85 5.48 9.51 -7.02
CA ASN A 85 5.24 9.86 -5.62
C ASN A 85 3.80 10.10 -5.18
N GLY A 86 2.79 9.52 -5.81
CA GLY A 86 1.42 9.87 -5.43
C GLY A 86 0.37 8.80 -5.48
N ALA A 87 0.07 8.31 -4.28
CA ALA A 87 -1.08 7.51 -3.87
C ALA A 87 -1.73 6.71 -4.99
N CYS A 88 -1.15 5.55 -5.29
CA CYS A 88 -1.86 4.49 -5.95
C CYS A 88 -1.57 3.19 -5.17
N PRO A 89 -2.20 2.95 -4.00
CA PRO A 89 -1.98 1.71 -3.25
C PRO A 89 -2.58 0.47 -3.94
N HIS A 90 -2.88 0.50 -5.25
CA HIS A 90 -3.60 -0.53 -6.01
C HIS A 90 -2.81 -0.91 -7.29
N PHE A 91 -1.48 -1.08 -7.17
CA PHE A 91 -0.62 -1.56 -8.25
C PHE A 91 -0.88 -3.01 -8.63
N VAL A 92 -1.47 -3.78 -7.73
CA VAL A 92 -1.95 -5.12 -8.00
C VAL A 92 -3.46 -5.19 -7.86
N ASN A 93 -4.06 -6.06 -8.66
CA ASN A 93 -5.41 -6.54 -8.44
C ASN A 93 -5.39 -8.07 -8.45
N TYR A 94 -5.79 -8.63 -7.31
CA TYR A 94 -5.85 -10.06 -7.10
C TYR A 94 -7.27 -10.55 -7.36
N VAL A 95 -7.47 -11.20 -8.50
CA VAL A 95 -8.81 -11.55 -8.96
C VAL A 95 -9.23 -12.91 -8.44
N SER A 96 -8.27 -13.83 -8.40
CA SER A 96 -8.41 -15.17 -7.86
C SER A 96 -7.05 -15.70 -7.43
N PRO A 97 -6.99 -16.82 -6.69
CA PRO A 97 -5.73 -17.41 -6.22
C PRO A 97 -4.65 -17.67 -7.26
N THR A 98 -5.05 -17.69 -8.53
CA THR A 98 -4.17 -17.91 -9.66
C THR A 98 -3.97 -16.67 -10.51
N ILE A 99 -4.91 -15.72 -10.50
CA ILE A 99 -4.92 -14.59 -11.43
C ILE A 99 -4.52 -13.30 -10.72
N ILE A 100 -3.36 -12.78 -11.12
CA ILE A 100 -2.82 -11.53 -10.60
C ILE A 100 -2.49 -10.60 -11.76
N HIS A 101 -3.03 -9.39 -11.70
CA HIS A 101 -2.66 -8.29 -12.58
C HIS A 101 -1.79 -7.32 -11.79
N ALA A 102 -0.67 -6.90 -12.36
CA ALA A 102 0.21 -5.90 -11.77
C ALA A 102 0.50 -4.79 -12.78
N ILE A 103 0.59 -3.57 -12.27
CA ILE A 103 1.05 -2.41 -13.01
C ILE A 103 2.10 -1.67 -12.21
N GLU A 104 3.02 -1.01 -12.90
CA GLU A 104 3.87 0.00 -12.29
C GLU A 104 4.13 1.12 -13.29
N MET A 105 4.30 2.34 -12.78
CA MET A 105 4.86 3.41 -13.59
C MET A 105 6.38 3.39 -13.43
N ILE A 106 7.07 3.28 -14.56
CA ILE A 106 8.53 3.30 -14.59
C ILE A 106 9.04 4.29 -15.63
N ALA A 107 10.24 4.83 -15.39
CA ALA A 107 11.05 5.42 -16.44
C ALA A 107 11.90 4.32 -17.11
N THR A 108 11.99 4.32 -18.44
CA THR A 108 12.85 3.34 -19.15
C THR A 108 14.25 3.87 -19.41
N ASP A 109 14.49 5.17 -19.21
CA ASP A 109 15.76 5.84 -19.44
C ASP A 109 16.22 6.51 -18.15
N SER A 110 17.36 6.07 -17.61
CA SER A 110 17.97 6.63 -16.40
C SER A 110 18.40 8.10 -16.54
N THR A 111 18.47 8.61 -17.77
CA THR A 111 18.87 9.99 -18.08
C THR A 111 17.69 10.91 -18.40
N ASP A 112 16.52 10.34 -18.71
CA ASP A 112 15.27 11.07 -18.98
C ASP A 112 14.11 10.46 -18.19
N LEU A 113 14.17 10.57 -16.86
CA LEU A 113 13.17 10.01 -15.95
C LEU A 113 11.75 10.54 -16.20
N SER A 114 11.66 11.76 -16.73
CA SER A 114 10.40 12.46 -16.94
C SER A 114 9.76 12.15 -18.31
N GLY A 115 10.55 12.16 -19.38
CA GLY A 115 10.09 11.88 -20.74
C GLY A 115 10.00 10.38 -21.04
N SER A 116 10.70 9.53 -20.28
CA SER A 116 10.73 8.09 -20.50
C SER A 116 9.67 7.28 -19.73
N ARG A 117 8.63 7.94 -19.19
CA ARG A 117 7.62 7.28 -18.35
C ARG A 117 6.65 6.42 -19.14
N ARG A 118 6.43 5.20 -18.66
CA ARG A 118 5.42 4.26 -19.19
C ARG A 118 4.67 3.65 -18.02
N THR A 119 3.46 3.19 -18.29
CA THR A 119 2.80 2.21 -17.41
C THR A 119 3.10 0.85 -17.98
N ASP A 120 3.83 0.06 -17.23
CA ASP A 120 4.09 -1.32 -17.57
C ASP A 120 3.08 -2.20 -16.84
N TYR A 121 2.65 -3.25 -17.53
CA TYR A 121 1.68 -4.22 -17.08
C TYR A 121 2.30 -5.61 -17.12
N SER A 122 2.05 -6.40 -16.10
CA SER A 122 2.44 -7.79 -16.03
C SER A 122 1.34 -8.62 -15.42
N PHE A 123 1.36 -9.91 -15.72
CA PHE A 123 0.30 -10.83 -15.39
C PHE A 123 0.86 -12.15 -14.91
N SER A 124 0.21 -12.71 -13.89
CA SER A 124 0.45 -14.07 -13.43
C SER A 124 -0.84 -14.87 -13.50
N SER A 125 -0.71 -16.12 -13.94
CA SER A 125 -1.80 -17.11 -14.01
C SER A 125 -1.63 -18.28 -13.05
N ASP A 126 -0.61 -18.23 -12.18
CA ASP A 126 -0.26 -19.27 -11.22
C ASP A 126 -0.05 -18.71 -9.81
N GLY A 127 -0.73 -17.60 -9.48
CA GLY A 127 -0.70 -17.03 -8.12
C GLY A 127 0.62 -16.33 -7.80
N GLY A 128 1.24 -15.73 -8.81
CA GLY A 128 2.49 -14.97 -8.67
C GLY A 128 3.74 -15.83 -8.68
N ALA A 129 3.65 -17.15 -8.89
CA ALA A 129 4.80 -18.04 -8.97
C ALA A 129 5.65 -17.77 -10.23
N THR A 130 4.98 -17.45 -11.34
CA THR A 130 5.61 -16.95 -12.57
C THR A 130 4.89 -15.72 -13.08
N TRP A 131 5.65 -14.86 -13.78
CA TRP A 131 5.16 -13.63 -14.38
C TRP A 131 5.40 -13.66 -15.89
N GLY A 132 4.36 -13.31 -16.65
CA GLY A 132 4.43 -13.21 -18.10
C GLY A 132 5.37 -12.10 -18.57
N ALA A 133 5.49 -11.91 -19.89
CA ALA A 133 6.25 -10.79 -20.41
C ALA A 133 5.59 -9.45 -20.04
N THR A 134 6.42 -8.45 -19.75
CA THR A 134 5.95 -7.09 -19.50
C THR A 134 5.37 -6.49 -20.78
N ASN A 135 4.17 -5.94 -20.69
CA ASN A 135 3.51 -5.24 -21.77
C ASN A 135 3.37 -3.76 -21.40
N THR A 136 3.70 -2.87 -22.32
CA THR A 136 3.51 -1.43 -22.11
C THR A 136 2.07 -1.04 -22.43
N VAL A 137 1.39 -0.45 -21.45
CA VAL A 137 0.04 0.10 -21.62
C VAL A 137 0.13 1.30 -22.56
N PRO A 138 -0.78 1.45 -23.55
CA PRO A 138 -0.67 2.48 -24.58
C PRO A 138 -0.63 3.91 -24.03
N ASN A 139 0.56 4.51 -23.96
CA ASN A 139 0.80 5.93 -23.73
C ASN A 139 2.26 6.27 -24.03
N ILE A 140 2.56 7.46 -24.57
CA ILE A 140 3.95 7.92 -24.76
C ILE A 140 4.55 8.57 -23.50
N ARG A 141 3.70 8.97 -22.55
CA ARG A 141 4.13 9.50 -21.24
C ARG A 141 3.04 9.31 -20.19
N SER A 142 3.09 8.18 -19.49
CA SER A 142 2.15 7.86 -18.41
C SER A 142 2.40 8.69 -17.15
N GLY A 143 1.31 8.97 -16.43
CA GLY A 143 1.33 9.43 -15.06
C GLY A 143 0.29 8.68 -14.22
N PHE A 144 0.69 8.26 -13.02
CA PHE A 144 -0.18 7.81 -11.92
C PHE A 144 -1.23 6.78 -12.38
N PRO A 145 -0.77 5.58 -12.79
CA PRO A 145 -1.68 4.57 -13.27
C PRO A 145 -2.38 3.88 -12.10
N THR A 146 -3.64 3.51 -12.31
CA THR A 146 -4.39 2.66 -11.40
C THR A 146 -4.99 1.49 -12.16
N LEU A 147 -5.14 0.36 -11.46
CA LEU A 147 -5.59 -0.89 -12.02
C LEU A 147 -6.85 -1.33 -11.28
N THR A 148 -7.88 -1.67 -12.06
CA THR A 148 -8.98 -2.48 -11.60
C THR A 148 -9.21 -3.64 -12.56
N VAL A 149 -10.07 -4.57 -12.18
CA VAL A 149 -10.39 -5.73 -12.99
C VAL A 149 -11.88 -5.80 -13.23
N GLY A 150 -12.26 -5.98 -14.49
CA GLY A 150 -13.66 -6.04 -14.92
C GLY A 150 -13.98 -7.26 -15.77
N THR A 151 -15.23 -7.32 -16.23
CA THR A 151 -15.72 -8.33 -17.17
C THR A 151 -16.11 -7.63 -18.49
N THR A 152 -15.62 -8.14 -19.61
CA THR A 152 -15.88 -7.59 -20.96
C THR A 152 -16.35 -8.67 -21.94
N GLY A 153 -17.61 -8.58 -22.36
CA GLY A 153 -18.26 -9.58 -23.21
C GLY A 153 -18.26 -10.96 -22.54
N ALA A 154 -17.54 -11.91 -23.15
CA ALA A 154 -17.35 -13.26 -22.60
C ALA A 154 -16.06 -13.40 -21.76
N SER A 155 -15.17 -12.40 -21.79
CA SER A 155 -13.92 -12.40 -21.04
C SER A 155 -14.16 -11.91 -19.62
N GLN A 156 -13.75 -12.71 -18.63
CA GLN A 156 -13.73 -12.34 -17.21
C GLN A 156 -12.32 -11.91 -16.82
N ASP A 157 -12.19 -11.28 -15.66
CA ASP A 157 -10.91 -10.99 -15.01
C ASP A 157 -9.95 -10.14 -15.86
N VAL A 158 -10.51 -9.18 -16.59
CA VAL A 158 -9.77 -8.37 -17.57
C VAL A 158 -9.20 -7.13 -16.92
N ALA A 159 -7.90 -6.85 -17.13
CA ALA A 159 -7.27 -5.63 -16.64
C ALA A 159 -7.88 -4.38 -17.28
N ILE A 160 -8.26 -3.42 -16.43
CA ILE A 160 -8.70 -2.09 -16.83
C ILE A 160 -7.77 -1.10 -16.12
N ILE A 161 -6.98 -0.39 -16.90
CA ILE A 161 -5.90 0.47 -16.40
C ILE A 161 -6.23 1.91 -16.74
N GLY A 162 -6.32 2.78 -15.74
CA GLY A 162 -6.46 4.21 -15.94
C GLY A 162 -5.11 4.89 -15.85
N ASN A 163 -4.85 5.89 -16.69
CA ASN A 163 -3.70 6.77 -16.56
C ASN A 163 -4.03 8.18 -17.08
N HIS A 164 -3.12 9.14 -16.89
CA HIS A 164 -3.16 10.44 -17.55
C HIS A 164 -1.88 10.71 -18.36
N TYR A 165 -1.91 11.74 -19.20
CA TYR A 165 -0.86 12.16 -20.11
C TYR A 165 -0.19 13.46 -19.63
N GLN A 166 1.16 13.49 -19.63
CA GLN A 166 2.07 14.67 -19.61
C GLN A 166 1.70 15.95 -18.80
N PRO A 167 2.62 16.50 -17.98
CA PRO A 167 2.57 17.90 -17.56
C PRO A 167 2.73 18.85 -18.76
N GLY A 168 1.71 19.67 -19.03
CA GLY A 168 1.77 20.81 -19.96
C GLY A 168 0.85 20.77 -21.18
N SER A 169 0.13 19.66 -21.42
CA SER A 169 -0.94 19.59 -22.43
C SER A 169 -2.15 18.84 -21.90
N TYR A 170 -3.27 19.52 -21.89
CA TYR A 170 -4.30 19.53 -20.86
C TYR A 170 -5.51 18.58 -21.08
N LEU A 171 -5.37 17.53 -21.90
CA LEU A 171 -6.57 16.84 -22.41
C LEU A 171 -6.51 15.31 -22.56
N LEU A 172 -5.46 14.61 -22.14
CA LEU A 172 -5.26 13.25 -22.62
C LEU A 172 -5.05 12.27 -21.45
N GLY A 173 -5.87 11.24 -21.41
CA GLY A 173 -5.89 10.19 -20.39
C GLY A 173 -7.08 9.29 -20.70
N GLY A 174 -7.08 8.09 -20.16
CA GLY A 174 -8.19 7.18 -20.42
C GLY A 174 -8.10 5.89 -19.65
N CYS A 175 -9.12 5.06 -19.85
CA CYS A 175 -9.12 3.67 -19.45
C CYS A 175 -8.60 2.80 -20.60
N HIS A 176 -7.69 1.90 -20.29
CA HIS A 176 -7.10 0.93 -21.19
C HIS A 176 -7.58 -0.45 -20.78
N VAL A 177 -8.35 -1.09 -21.64
CA VAL A 177 -8.99 -2.39 -21.37
C VAL A 177 -8.22 -3.47 -22.12
N ASP A 178 -7.64 -4.44 -21.40
CA ASP A 178 -6.99 -5.59 -22.03
C ASP A 178 -8.02 -6.40 -22.83
N ALA A 179 -7.63 -7.04 -23.94
CA ALA A 179 -8.59 -7.80 -24.74
C ALA A 179 -8.89 -9.18 -24.12
N PHE A 180 -7.95 -9.71 -23.33
CA PHE A 180 -8.07 -10.96 -22.58
C PHE A 180 -7.12 -10.92 -21.39
N PRO A 181 -7.39 -11.58 -20.25
CA PRO A 181 -6.50 -11.56 -19.09
C PRO A 181 -5.05 -11.92 -19.45
N GLY A 182 -4.14 -10.99 -19.19
CA GLY A 182 -2.71 -11.16 -19.42
C GLY A 182 -2.23 -11.07 -20.87
N LEU A 183 -3.12 -10.75 -21.82
CA LEU A 183 -2.73 -10.63 -23.23
C LEU A 183 -1.88 -9.39 -23.49
N GLY A 184 -2.12 -8.30 -22.73
CA GLY A 184 -1.41 -7.03 -22.90
C GLY A 184 -1.79 -6.28 -24.18
N SER A 185 -2.95 -6.60 -24.77
CA SER A 185 -3.46 -5.96 -25.98
C SER A 185 -4.62 -5.05 -25.61
N PHE A 186 -4.33 -3.75 -25.46
CA PHE A 186 -5.28 -2.81 -24.87
C PHE A 186 -6.08 -2.03 -25.90
N THR A 187 -7.38 -1.91 -25.66
CA THR A 187 -8.25 -0.91 -26.28
C THR A 187 -8.34 0.31 -25.37
N SER A 188 -8.05 1.50 -25.91
CA SER A 188 -8.01 2.75 -25.14
C SER A 188 -9.29 3.56 -25.31
N TYR A 189 -9.86 3.98 -24.18
CA TYR A 189 -11.06 4.81 -24.09
C TYR A 189 -10.69 6.14 -23.41
N PRO A 190 -10.59 7.24 -24.16
CA PRO A 190 -10.30 8.55 -23.59
C PRO A 190 -11.37 8.95 -22.57
N TYR A 191 -10.96 9.67 -21.51
CA TYR A 191 -11.90 10.24 -20.54
C TYR A 191 -12.96 11.13 -21.23
N PRO A 192 -14.18 11.22 -20.68
CA PRO A 192 -15.27 11.93 -21.33
C PRO A 192 -14.95 13.44 -21.40
N GLY A 193 -15.09 14.03 -22.60
CA GLY A 193 -14.75 15.43 -22.84
C GLY A 193 -15.62 16.46 -22.10
N THR A 194 -16.65 16.01 -21.38
CA THR A 194 -17.43 16.85 -20.45
C THR A 194 -16.63 17.25 -19.21
N VAL A 195 -15.53 16.58 -18.92
CA VAL A 195 -14.63 16.87 -17.80
C VAL A 195 -13.23 17.13 -18.37
N SER A 196 -12.80 18.39 -18.40
CA SER A 196 -11.47 18.76 -18.91
C SER A 196 -10.39 18.50 -17.86
N ASN A 197 -9.16 18.16 -18.29
CA ASN A 197 -7.98 18.02 -17.43
C ASN A 197 -8.02 16.91 -16.37
N PHE A 198 -8.63 15.77 -16.69
CA PHE A 198 -8.65 14.62 -15.80
C PHE A 198 -7.21 14.12 -15.51
N ILE A 199 -6.77 14.18 -14.24
CA ILE A 199 -5.44 13.75 -13.80
C ILE A 199 -5.50 12.84 -12.58
N TRP A 200 -4.49 11.99 -12.43
CA TRP A 200 -4.33 11.06 -11.30
C TRP A 200 -5.51 10.08 -11.07
N PRO A 201 -6.08 9.49 -12.14
CA PRO A 201 -7.30 8.71 -12.04
C PRO A 201 -7.14 7.50 -11.11
N GLN A 202 -8.15 7.25 -10.28
CA GLN A 202 -8.32 6.01 -9.53
C GLN A 202 -9.54 5.26 -10.04
N LEU A 203 -9.32 3.98 -10.37
CA LEU A 203 -10.34 3.09 -10.91
C LEU A 203 -10.80 2.13 -9.82
N THR A 204 -12.11 2.00 -9.66
CA THR A 204 -12.71 0.97 -8.84
C THR A 204 -13.86 0.30 -9.59
N THR A 205 -13.81 -1.02 -9.75
CA THR A 205 -14.93 -1.78 -10.32
C THR A 205 -16.10 -1.83 -9.36
N LEU A 206 -17.27 -1.44 -9.85
CA LEU A 206 -18.55 -1.39 -9.13
C LEU A 206 -19.26 -2.74 -9.19
N THR A 207 -20.22 -2.96 -8.30
CA THR A 207 -20.94 -4.24 -8.20
C THR A 207 -21.76 -4.61 -9.44
N ASN A 208 -22.07 -3.64 -10.31
CA ASN A 208 -22.75 -3.86 -11.59
C ASN A 208 -21.79 -4.14 -12.76
N GLY A 209 -20.48 -4.22 -12.51
CA GLY A 209 -19.45 -4.46 -13.53
C GLY A 209 -18.97 -3.21 -14.25
N ASN A 210 -19.57 -2.04 -13.99
CA ASN A 210 -19.03 -0.77 -14.48
C ASN A 210 -17.80 -0.37 -13.65
N VAL A 211 -16.97 0.52 -14.19
CA VAL A 211 -15.81 1.06 -13.50
C VAL A 211 -16.08 2.50 -13.09
N MET A 212 -16.02 2.76 -11.79
CA MET A 212 -15.95 4.12 -11.28
C MET A 212 -14.55 4.67 -11.50
N VAL A 213 -14.47 5.83 -12.13
CA VAL A 213 -13.21 6.56 -12.27
C VAL A 213 -13.33 7.84 -11.47
N SER A 214 -12.56 7.94 -10.39
CA SER A 214 -12.45 9.15 -9.59
C SER A 214 -11.16 9.88 -9.91
N ALA A 215 -11.21 11.19 -10.11
CA ALA A 215 -10.02 11.98 -10.35
C ALA A 215 -10.18 13.45 -9.99
N GLU A 216 -9.08 14.17 -10.11
CA GLU A 216 -9.03 15.62 -10.06
C GLU A 216 -8.99 16.22 -11.47
N THR A 217 -9.57 17.40 -11.62
CA THR A 217 -9.35 18.23 -12.81
C THR A 217 -8.38 19.35 -12.51
N TYR A 218 -7.24 19.36 -13.22
CA TYR A 218 -6.25 20.41 -13.07
C TYR A 218 -6.53 21.59 -14.00
N GLN A 219 -6.87 22.77 -13.47
CA GLN A 219 -7.18 23.94 -14.30
C GLN A 219 -6.02 24.96 -14.41
N GLY A 220 -4.80 24.59 -13.97
CA GLY A 220 -3.61 25.45 -14.01
C GLY A 220 -3.28 26.10 -12.66
N ALA A 221 -2.10 26.73 -12.55
CA ALA A 221 -1.50 27.20 -11.31
C ALA A 221 -2.24 28.34 -10.55
N ALA A 222 -3.37 28.83 -11.08
CA ALA A 222 -4.20 29.88 -10.47
C ALA A 222 -5.70 29.49 -10.45
N ALA A 223 -6.02 28.21 -10.62
CA ALA A 223 -7.38 27.73 -10.78
C ALA A 223 -7.84 26.86 -9.60
N THR A 224 -9.15 26.58 -9.57
CA THR A 224 -9.79 25.72 -8.56
C THR A 224 -9.67 24.25 -8.97
N ASP A 225 -9.03 23.44 -8.15
CA ASP A 225 -8.99 21.99 -8.31
C ASP A 225 -10.35 21.41 -7.90
N THR A 226 -10.81 20.39 -8.63
CA THR A 226 -12.17 19.86 -8.50
C THR A 226 -12.16 18.35 -8.60
N GLY A 227 -12.84 17.69 -7.67
CA GLY A 227 -12.99 16.23 -7.67
C GLY A 227 -14.19 15.80 -8.47
N TYR A 228 -13.95 14.86 -9.35
CA TYR A 228 -14.97 14.27 -10.20
C TYR A 228 -15.00 12.77 -10.06
N VAL A 229 -16.21 12.23 -10.20
CA VAL A 229 -16.44 10.83 -10.49
C VAL A 229 -17.19 10.71 -11.80
N VAL A 230 -16.73 9.80 -12.66
CA VAL A 230 -17.43 9.35 -13.86
C VAL A 230 -17.52 7.83 -13.86
N VAL A 231 -18.53 7.26 -14.52
CA VAL A 231 -18.70 5.81 -14.61
C VAL A 231 -18.45 5.34 -16.03
N PHE A 232 -17.59 4.34 -16.19
CA PHE A 232 -17.23 3.72 -17.45
C PHE A 232 -17.89 2.35 -17.55
N ASP A 233 -18.57 2.08 -18.65
CA ASP A 233 -19.04 0.74 -19.01
C ASP A 233 -18.00 0.09 -19.93
N PRO A 234 -17.20 -0.88 -19.44
CA PRO A 234 -16.17 -1.52 -20.24
C PRO A 234 -16.73 -2.49 -21.30
N ASN A 235 -18.00 -2.90 -21.21
CA ASN A 235 -18.66 -3.74 -22.21
C ASN A 235 -19.14 -2.91 -23.40
N ALA A 236 -19.76 -1.77 -23.11
CA ALA A 236 -20.24 -0.86 -24.15
C ALA A 236 -19.11 0.05 -24.68
N GLY A 237 -18.03 0.24 -23.92
CA GLY A 237 -17.00 1.23 -24.20
C GLY A 237 -17.53 2.66 -24.10
N THR A 238 -18.50 2.90 -23.20
CA THR A 238 -19.19 4.19 -23.08
C THR A 238 -19.06 4.76 -21.67
N TRP A 239 -19.19 6.09 -21.56
CA TRP A 239 -19.18 6.83 -20.30
C TRP A 239 -20.59 7.23 -19.91
N ALA A 240 -20.90 7.12 -18.62
CA ALA A 240 -22.17 7.50 -18.03
C ALA A 240 -21.94 8.27 -16.72
N GLY A 241 -22.77 9.28 -16.47
CA GLY A 241 -22.72 10.07 -15.25
C GLY A 241 -21.43 10.90 -15.10
N SER A 242 -21.57 12.14 -14.67
CA SER A 242 -20.45 12.91 -14.14
C SER A 242 -20.93 13.63 -12.91
N SER A 243 -20.33 13.33 -11.77
CA SER A 243 -20.65 13.96 -10.50
C SER A 243 -19.44 14.76 -10.04
N GLN A 244 -19.62 16.08 -9.98
CA GLN A 244 -18.69 16.96 -9.28
C GLN A 244 -18.94 16.80 -7.79
N LEU A 245 -17.94 16.34 -7.03
CA LEU A 245 -18.10 16.04 -5.60
C LEU A 245 -17.63 17.18 -4.71
N PHE A 246 -16.51 17.82 -5.06
CA PHE A 246 -15.96 18.96 -4.32
C PHE A 246 -15.35 19.99 -5.29
N VAL A 247 -15.26 21.25 -4.84
CA VAL A 247 -14.55 22.34 -5.55
C VAL A 247 -13.65 23.04 -4.54
N SER A 248 -12.36 23.23 -4.87
CA SER A 248 -11.44 24.00 -4.04
C SER A 248 -11.72 25.51 -4.09
N SER A 249 -11.21 26.27 -3.11
CA SER A 249 -11.17 27.73 -3.21
C SER A 249 -10.14 28.21 -4.24
N ALA A 250 -10.33 29.40 -4.80
CA ALA A 250 -9.42 29.97 -5.80
C ALA A 250 -8.01 30.20 -5.20
N ASN A 251 -6.96 29.88 -5.98
CA ASN A 251 -5.52 29.94 -5.66
C ASN A 251 -4.92 28.80 -4.83
N SER A 252 -5.65 27.74 -4.49
CA SER A 252 -5.06 26.57 -3.88
C SER A 252 -4.60 25.59 -4.97
N GLN A 253 -3.30 25.44 -5.22
CA GLN A 253 -2.81 24.17 -5.76
C GLN A 253 -3.03 23.16 -4.63
N LEU A 254 -4.18 22.48 -4.64
CA LEU A 254 -4.42 21.50 -3.60
C LEU A 254 -3.51 20.31 -3.89
N ASN A 255 -2.50 20.10 -3.05
CA ASN A 255 -1.87 18.79 -2.99
C ASN A 255 -2.90 17.86 -2.36
N MET A 256 -3.72 17.18 -3.16
CA MET A 256 -4.75 16.26 -2.69
C MET A 256 -4.33 14.82 -2.94
N ARG A 257 -4.78 13.94 -2.05
CA ARG A 257 -4.85 12.50 -2.31
C ARG A 257 -6.27 12.03 -2.12
N TRP A 258 -6.64 10.97 -2.82
CA TRP A 258 -7.92 10.32 -2.63
C TRP A 258 -7.77 8.82 -2.70
N ALA A 259 -8.76 8.16 -2.12
CA ALA A 259 -8.98 6.75 -2.28
C ALA A 259 -10.44 6.50 -2.64
N SER A 260 -10.69 5.40 -3.33
CA SER A 260 -12.02 4.90 -3.60
C SER A 260 -12.08 3.40 -3.40
N ALA A 261 -13.24 2.93 -2.97
CA ALA A 261 -13.48 1.51 -2.76
C ALA A 261 -14.94 1.16 -3.02
N THR A 262 -15.17 -0.06 -3.50
CA THR A 262 -16.50 -0.62 -3.73
C THR A 262 -16.89 -1.52 -2.57
N GLY A 263 -18.13 -1.37 -2.12
CA GLY A 263 -18.78 -2.23 -1.15
C GLY A 263 -19.94 -3.02 -1.76
N PRO A 264 -20.54 -3.94 -0.99
CA PRO A 264 -21.67 -4.75 -1.45
C PRO A 264 -22.90 -3.90 -1.77
N GLY A 265 -23.74 -4.39 -2.68
CA GLY A 265 -25.07 -3.82 -2.96
C GLY A 265 -25.04 -2.42 -3.56
N GLY A 266 -24.11 -2.15 -4.48
CA GLY A 266 -23.99 -0.85 -5.14
C GLY A 266 -23.29 0.22 -4.30
N LYS A 267 -22.76 -0.12 -3.13
CA LYS A 267 -22.02 0.82 -2.29
C LYS A 267 -20.67 1.16 -2.90
N ALA A 268 -20.27 2.42 -2.80
CA ALA A 268 -18.89 2.84 -2.98
C ALA A 268 -18.58 4.07 -2.11
N ILE A 269 -17.30 4.30 -1.87
CA ILE A 269 -16.80 5.48 -1.15
C ILE A 269 -15.78 6.21 -2.02
N TYR A 270 -15.77 7.53 -1.89
CA TYR A 270 -14.72 8.40 -2.36
C TYR A 270 -14.25 9.23 -1.17
N VAL A 271 -13.00 9.05 -0.76
CA VAL A 271 -12.40 9.75 0.38
C VAL A 271 -11.26 10.63 -0.09
N LEU A 272 -11.14 11.81 0.50
CA LEU A 272 -10.14 12.79 0.16
C LEU A 272 -9.36 13.25 1.38
N ASP A 273 -8.09 13.48 1.11
CA ASP A 273 -7.16 14.23 1.93
C ASP A 273 -6.90 15.58 1.27
N ALA A 274 -7.35 16.67 1.93
CA ALA A 274 -7.18 18.02 1.42
C ALA A 274 -6.41 18.91 2.39
N LEU A 275 -5.44 19.63 1.83
CA LEU A 275 -4.73 20.73 2.50
C LEU A 275 -5.51 22.03 2.30
N ASN A 276 -5.84 22.76 3.36
CA ASN A 276 -6.50 24.05 3.19
C ASN A 276 -5.46 25.17 3.08
N ASP A 277 -5.24 25.68 1.87
CA ASP A 277 -4.27 26.75 1.62
C ASP A 277 -4.89 28.14 1.85
N THR A 278 -5.17 28.48 3.11
CA THR A 278 -5.47 29.87 3.49
C THR A 278 -4.19 30.69 3.75
N GLY A 279 -3.01 30.18 3.38
CA GLY A 279 -1.71 30.75 3.77
C GLY A 279 -1.32 30.46 5.22
N ASP A 280 -2.11 29.67 5.95
CA ASP A 280 -1.77 29.11 7.26
C ASP A 280 -1.62 27.59 7.14
N PRO A 281 -0.40 27.03 7.25
CA PRO A 281 -0.16 25.58 7.12
C PRO A 281 -0.84 24.74 8.22
N LEU A 282 -1.44 25.38 9.23
CA LEU A 282 -2.17 24.75 10.33
C LEU A 282 -3.70 24.89 10.22
N ALA A 283 -4.24 25.78 9.39
CA ALA A 283 -5.66 26.07 9.37
C ALA A 283 -6.40 25.26 8.30
N GLY A 284 -6.94 24.09 8.70
CA GLY A 284 -8.05 23.45 7.98
C GLY A 284 -7.73 22.25 7.09
N ASN A 285 -6.62 21.54 7.32
CA ASN A 285 -6.43 20.25 6.65
C ASN A 285 -7.50 19.27 7.13
N ARG A 286 -8.07 18.52 6.20
CA ARG A 286 -9.23 17.69 6.48
C ARG A 286 -9.24 16.40 5.68
N ILE A 287 -9.69 15.34 6.34
CA ILE A 287 -10.11 14.10 5.68
C ILE A 287 -11.63 14.14 5.60
N PHE A 288 -12.19 13.91 4.42
CA PHE A 288 -13.63 13.87 4.22
C PHE A 288 -13.99 12.87 3.13
N TYR A 289 -15.25 12.45 3.09
CA TYR A 289 -15.71 11.42 2.17
C TYR A 289 -17.14 11.63 1.68
N TYR A 290 -17.42 10.97 0.56
CA TYR A 290 -18.73 10.83 -0.05
C TYR A 290 -19.03 9.35 -0.21
N THR A 291 -20.30 8.98 -0.08
CA THR A 291 -20.76 7.60 -0.29
C THR A 291 -21.86 7.54 -1.33
N THR A 292 -21.94 6.41 -2.02
CA THR A 292 -23.03 6.05 -2.93
C THR A 292 -23.57 4.68 -2.52
N SER A 293 -24.81 4.39 -2.90
CA SER A 293 -25.44 3.06 -2.73
C SER A 293 -26.09 2.55 -4.02
N ASP A 294 -25.84 3.24 -5.14
CA ASP A 294 -26.46 2.97 -6.44
C ASP A 294 -25.43 2.94 -7.58
N ASN A 295 -24.24 2.40 -7.29
CA ASN A 295 -23.12 2.29 -8.23
C ASN A 295 -22.67 3.65 -8.80
N GLY A 296 -22.59 4.66 -7.93
CA GLY A 296 -22.05 5.98 -8.29
C GLY A 296 -23.02 6.89 -9.04
N ALA A 297 -24.29 6.52 -9.17
CA ALA A 297 -25.30 7.35 -9.83
C ALA A 297 -25.71 8.56 -8.97
N THR A 298 -25.78 8.38 -7.65
CA THR A 298 -25.99 9.46 -6.67
C THR A 298 -24.99 9.37 -5.53
N TRP A 299 -24.66 10.53 -4.97
CA TRP A 299 -23.67 10.68 -3.91
C TRP A 299 -24.27 11.41 -2.71
N SER A 300 -23.81 11.04 -1.51
CA SER A 300 -24.12 11.74 -0.27
C SER A 300 -23.62 13.18 -0.31
N ALA A 301 -24.08 14.01 0.64
CA ALA A 301 -23.34 15.21 0.99
C ALA A 301 -21.95 14.85 1.53
N GLU A 302 -21.06 15.84 1.57
CA GLU A 302 -19.74 15.73 2.18
C GLU A 302 -19.84 15.34 3.66
N ASN A 303 -19.02 14.37 4.09
CA ASN A 303 -18.89 13.98 5.49
C ASN A 303 -17.45 14.17 5.93
N VAL A 304 -17.24 14.97 6.98
CA VAL A 304 -15.91 15.23 7.54
C VAL A 304 -15.52 14.09 8.48
N LEU A 305 -14.37 13.49 8.22
CA LEU A 305 -13.78 12.41 9.02
C LEU A 305 -12.80 12.92 10.08
N TRP A 306 -11.96 13.89 9.71
CA TRP A 306 -10.94 14.47 10.58
C TRP A 306 -10.58 15.88 10.14
N GLU A 307 -10.24 16.77 11.08
CA GLU A 307 -9.70 18.12 10.81
C GLU A 307 -8.65 18.52 11.87
N THR A 308 -7.64 19.31 11.47
CA THR A 308 -6.48 19.74 12.29
C THR A 308 -6.81 20.30 13.67
N ASN A 309 -8.03 20.85 13.87
CA ASN A 309 -8.44 21.45 15.15
C ASN A 309 -9.06 20.46 16.16
N ILE A 310 -9.15 19.17 15.83
CA ILE A 310 -9.85 18.17 16.66
C ILE A 310 -8.91 17.49 17.68
N THR A 311 -7.62 17.30 17.36
CA THR A 311 -6.69 16.47 18.19
C THR A 311 -5.45 17.20 18.74
N GLY A 312 -5.18 18.43 18.31
CA GLY A 312 -4.04 19.24 18.76
C GLY A 312 -2.73 18.90 18.03
N ALA A 313 -1.99 19.94 17.63
CA ALA A 313 -0.63 19.98 17.03
C ALA A 313 -0.29 19.08 15.81
N ASP A 314 -1.08 18.04 15.50
CA ASP A 314 -0.93 17.18 14.34
C ASP A 314 -1.60 17.83 13.12
N THR A 315 -0.88 17.93 12.02
CA THR A 315 -1.35 18.41 10.72
C THR A 315 -1.44 17.26 9.74
N ASN A 316 -2.34 17.33 8.76
CA ASN A 316 -2.23 16.41 7.64
C ASN A 316 -1.26 16.95 6.58
N PHE A 317 -0.46 16.07 5.99
CA PHE A 317 0.30 16.35 4.78
C PHE A 317 -0.19 15.34 3.74
N ALA A 318 -0.97 15.77 2.74
CA ALA A 318 -1.65 14.83 1.84
C ALA A 318 -0.70 13.86 1.13
N TRP A 319 0.56 14.22 0.95
CA TRP A 319 1.59 13.38 0.33
C TRP A 319 1.86 12.05 1.04
N LEU A 320 1.45 11.89 2.31
CA LEU A 320 1.68 10.69 3.11
C LEU A 320 0.72 9.53 2.72
N GLY A 321 -0.38 9.83 2.03
CA GLY A 321 -1.27 8.85 1.42
C GLY A 321 -2.53 8.51 2.24
N ILE A 322 -3.50 7.95 1.53
CA ILE A 322 -4.82 7.55 2.03
C ILE A 322 -5.28 6.32 1.26
N ASP A 323 -5.99 5.40 1.94
CA ASP A 323 -6.61 4.24 1.32
C ASP A 323 -7.95 3.91 1.99
N ALA A 324 -8.80 3.17 1.29
CA ALA A 324 -10.10 2.77 1.79
C ALA A 324 -10.47 1.36 1.33
N CYS A 325 -11.26 0.66 2.13
CA CYS A 325 -11.82 -0.63 1.76
C CYS A 325 -13.22 -0.83 2.37
N TYR A 326 -13.94 -1.84 1.90
CA TYR A 326 -15.21 -2.30 2.48
C TYR A 326 -15.08 -3.72 3.02
N ASP A 327 -15.85 -4.04 4.06
CA ASP A 327 -16.13 -5.41 4.45
C ASP A 327 -17.40 -5.97 3.78
N ASN A 328 -17.61 -7.28 3.93
CA ASN A 328 -18.75 -7.99 3.37
C ASN A 328 -20.10 -7.56 3.95
N ALA A 329 -20.12 -6.94 5.14
CA ALA A 329 -21.33 -6.37 5.74
C ALA A 329 -21.63 -4.95 5.22
N GLY A 330 -20.74 -4.40 4.39
CA GLY A 330 -20.85 -3.06 3.83
C GLY A 330 -20.51 -1.96 4.82
N ASN A 331 -19.67 -2.24 5.81
CA ASN A 331 -18.94 -1.20 6.54
C ASN A 331 -17.71 -0.80 5.74
N PHE A 332 -17.39 0.49 5.73
CA PHE A 332 -16.14 0.98 5.13
C PHE A 332 -15.10 1.28 6.20
N TYR A 333 -13.83 1.17 5.81
CA TYR A 333 -12.68 1.54 6.59
C TYR A 333 -11.83 2.51 5.78
N VAL A 334 -11.32 3.54 6.42
CA VAL A 334 -10.42 4.53 5.82
C VAL A 334 -9.14 4.55 6.64
N VAL A 335 -7.98 4.52 5.98
CA VAL A 335 -6.66 4.70 6.60
C VAL A 335 -5.98 5.94 6.05
N TRP A 336 -5.34 6.73 6.91
CA TRP A 336 -4.55 7.91 6.51
C TRP A 336 -3.45 8.21 7.53
N ASN A 337 -2.49 9.02 7.11
CA ASN A 337 -1.43 9.52 7.97
C ASN A 337 -1.69 10.96 8.43
N THR A 338 -1.15 11.31 9.59
CA THR A 338 -0.99 12.70 10.04
C THR A 338 0.44 12.93 10.48
N THR A 339 0.91 14.16 10.48
CA THR A 339 2.28 14.54 10.86
C THR A 339 2.33 15.83 11.66
N SER A 340 3.32 15.99 12.54
CA SER A 340 3.66 17.33 13.05
C SER A 340 4.26 18.20 11.95
N THR A 341 4.28 19.53 12.17
CA THR A 341 4.90 20.50 11.25
C THR A 341 6.40 20.29 11.01
N THR A 342 7.06 19.57 11.92
CA THR A 342 8.49 19.25 11.83
C THR A 342 8.74 17.83 11.31
N PHE A 343 7.68 17.13 10.89
CA PHE A 343 7.72 15.72 10.42
C PHE A 343 8.33 14.74 11.43
N SER A 344 8.42 15.16 12.69
CA SER A 344 9.00 14.37 13.80
C SER A 344 7.97 13.48 14.50
N GLN A 345 6.69 13.60 14.14
CA GLN A 345 5.59 12.85 14.74
C GLN A 345 4.58 12.44 13.66
N THR A 346 4.94 11.47 12.82
CA THR A 346 3.98 10.85 11.90
C THR A 346 3.17 9.79 12.63
N LYS A 347 1.87 9.78 12.42
CA LYS A 347 0.89 8.85 12.98
C LYS A 347 0.05 8.26 11.85
N LEU A 348 -0.44 7.06 12.08
CA LEU A 348 -1.33 6.33 11.18
C LEU A 348 -2.66 6.10 11.89
N TRP A 349 -3.76 6.39 11.20
CA TRP A 349 -5.11 6.34 11.75
C TRP A 349 -6.03 5.49 10.90
N VAL A 350 -6.99 4.83 11.54
CA VAL A 350 -8.08 4.13 10.86
C VAL A 350 -9.43 4.53 11.44
N SER A 351 -10.43 4.73 10.59
CA SER A 351 -11.82 4.89 11.01
C SER A 351 -12.73 3.90 10.30
N LYS A 352 -13.75 3.42 11.01
CA LYS A 352 -14.83 2.58 10.49
C LYS A 352 -16.12 3.38 10.38
N ASN A 353 -16.77 3.34 9.22
CA ASN A 353 -18.04 4.01 8.94
C ASN A 353 -18.08 5.51 9.28
N GLY A 354 -16.94 6.18 9.21
CA GLY A 354 -16.82 7.60 9.58
C GLY A 354 -16.91 7.86 11.09
N GLY A 355 -16.78 6.82 11.92
CA GLY A 355 -16.71 6.94 13.37
C GLY A 355 -15.39 7.54 13.85
N THR A 356 -15.21 7.57 15.18
CA THR A 356 -13.99 8.07 15.81
C THR A 356 -12.75 7.36 15.26
N PRO A 357 -11.74 8.12 14.76
CA PRO A 357 -10.47 7.54 14.34
C PRO A 357 -9.72 6.87 15.49
N GLU A 358 -9.17 5.69 15.22
CA GLU A 358 -8.29 4.93 16.11
C GLU A 358 -6.86 4.99 15.60
N MET A 359 -5.91 5.24 16.49
CA MET A 359 -4.49 5.28 16.13
C MET A 359 -3.96 3.87 15.97
N VAL A 360 -3.39 3.58 14.80
CA VAL A 360 -2.76 2.30 14.49
C VAL A 360 -1.33 2.26 15.04
N CYS A 361 -0.57 3.31 14.75
CA CYS A 361 0.87 3.39 15.00
C CYS A 361 1.29 4.86 15.00
N GLN A 362 2.32 5.19 15.77
CA GLN A 362 3.11 6.41 15.61
C GLN A 362 4.57 6.07 15.34
N MET A 363 5.32 7.00 14.76
CA MET A 363 6.71 6.81 14.34
C MET A 363 7.62 6.26 15.46
N THR A 364 7.40 6.68 16.71
CA THR A 364 8.18 6.23 17.88
C THR A 364 7.91 4.77 18.27
N ASP A 365 6.87 4.15 17.73
CA ASP A 365 6.56 2.74 17.95
C ASP A 365 7.41 1.83 17.03
N ILE A 366 8.12 2.39 16.03
CA ILE A 366 8.97 1.68 15.09
C ILE A 366 10.41 1.56 15.64
N PRO A 367 10.90 0.35 15.97
CA PRO A 367 12.27 0.16 16.45
C PRO A 367 13.30 0.55 15.37
N GLY A 368 14.22 1.46 15.69
CA GLY A 368 15.25 1.91 14.74
C GLY A 368 14.74 2.86 13.64
N GLY A 369 13.44 3.20 13.67
CA GLY A 369 12.88 4.26 12.83
C GLY A 369 13.50 5.62 13.19
N ILE A 370 13.48 6.54 12.23
CA ILE A 370 13.97 7.90 12.47
C ILE A 370 13.19 8.56 13.62
N THR A 371 13.87 9.15 14.59
CA THR A 371 13.21 9.80 15.74
C THR A 371 13.15 11.32 15.65
N SER A 372 13.85 11.90 14.67
CA SER A 372 13.76 13.33 14.34
C SER A 372 14.25 13.59 12.93
N MET A 373 13.49 14.32 12.13
CA MET A 373 13.97 14.84 10.86
C MET A 373 14.82 16.09 11.09
N VAL A 374 16.12 16.01 10.79
CA VAL A 374 16.92 17.22 10.53
C VAL A 374 16.71 17.53 9.05
N THR A 375 16.08 18.68 8.75
CA THR A 375 15.78 19.13 7.39
C THR A 375 16.98 19.00 6.46
N ALA A 376 16.97 17.93 5.67
CA ALA A 376 17.65 17.83 4.39
C ALA A 376 16.84 16.83 3.58
N MET A 377 16.12 17.33 2.57
CA MET A 377 15.21 16.59 1.67
C MET A 377 13.78 16.42 2.21
N GLY A 378 12.90 17.35 1.82
CA GLY A 378 11.55 17.51 2.34
C GLY A 378 10.52 16.46 1.91
N ASN A 379 10.82 15.16 2.01
CA ASN A 379 9.86 14.06 1.83
C ASN A 379 10.30 12.73 2.49
N ALA A 380 11.07 12.77 3.58
CA ALA A 380 11.38 11.56 4.36
C ALA A 380 10.49 11.48 5.61
N SER A 381 9.19 11.27 5.44
CA SER A 381 8.29 11.15 6.58
C SER A 381 8.53 9.83 7.32
N GLY A 382 8.21 9.78 8.61
CA GLY A 382 8.41 8.55 9.37
C GLY A 382 7.50 7.39 8.97
N LEU A 383 6.26 7.64 8.54
CA LEU A 383 5.28 6.61 8.17
C LEU A 383 4.48 7.07 6.92
N ASP A 384 4.57 6.32 5.82
CA ASP A 384 4.02 6.73 4.52
C ASP A 384 3.35 5.58 3.75
N TRP A 385 2.54 5.97 2.75
CA TRP A 385 1.85 5.09 1.79
C TRP A 385 1.05 3.99 2.48
N PRO A 386 0.05 4.35 3.28
CA PRO A 386 -0.77 3.38 3.95
C PRO A 386 -1.69 2.68 2.95
N THR A 387 -1.94 1.41 3.20
CA THR A 387 -2.93 0.60 2.49
C THR A 387 -3.77 -0.17 3.50
N ILE A 388 -5.03 -0.47 3.17
CA ILE A 388 -5.94 -1.15 4.09
C ILE A 388 -6.75 -2.24 3.38
N ALA A 389 -6.90 -3.38 4.05
CA ALA A 389 -7.71 -4.50 3.59
C ALA A 389 -8.49 -5.12 4.75
N VAL A 390 -9.62 -5.76 4.43
CA VAL A 390 -10.41 -6.54 5.38
C VAL A 390 -10.27 -8.02 5.08
N SER A 391 -10.23 -8.84 6.13
CA SER A 391 -10.05 -10.27 6.03
C SER A 391 -11.13 -10.99 5.22
N ALA A 392 -10.79 -12.15 4.65
CA ALA A 392 -11.68 -13.10 3.97
C ALA A 392 -13.04 -13.29 4.69
N ASP A 393 -12.99 -13.51 5.99
CA ASP A 393 -14.14 -13.76 6.85
C ASP A 393 -14.81 -12.48 7.38
N GLY A 394 -14.23 -11.30 7.13
CA GLY A 394 -14.70 -10.01 7.62
C GLY A 394 -14.39 -9.74 9.11
N ASN A 395 -13.64 -10.61 9.77
CA ASN A 395 -13.37 -10.51 11.21
C ASN A 395 -12.17 -9.62 11.56
N TYR A 396 -11.27 -9.35 10.62
CA TYR A 396 -10.06 -8.57 10.81
C TYR A 396 -9.92 -7.47 9.77
N VAL A 397 -9.33 -6.35 10.17
CA VAL A 397 -8.85 -5.28 9.31
C VAL A 397 -7.34 -5.20 9.44
N MET A 398 -6.66 -5.04 8.32
CA MET A 398 -5.20 -5.04 8.23
C MET A 398 -4.76 -3.78 7.50
N THR A 399 -3.69 -3.17 7.99
CA THR A 399 -3.11 -1.98 7.38
C THR A 399 -1.61 -2.15 7.22
N GLY A 400 -1.10 -1.77 6.06
CA GLY A 400 0.31 -1.82 5.69
C GLY A 400 0.82 -0.43 5.39
N TYR A 401 2.09 -0.18 5.66
CA TYR A 401 2.70 1.13 5.47
C TYR A 401 4.22 1.01 5.39
N SER A 402 4.86 2.01 4.81
CA SER A 402 6.32 2.13 4.75
C SER A 402 6.78 2.97 5.94
N ALA A 403 7.88 2.60 6.58
CA ALA A 403 8.48 3.36 7.66
C ALA A 403 9.92 3.76 7.32
N CYS A 404 10.24 5.04 7.52
CA CYS A 404 11.56 5.58 7.24
C CYS A 404 12.56 5.16 8.32
N MET A 405 13.64 4.52 7.88
CA MET A 405 14.71 3.98 8.71
C MET A 405 15.91 4.91 8.64
N GLN A 406 16.50 5.20 9.79
CA GLN A 406 17.67 6.08 9.86
C GLN A 406 18.91 5.36 9.31
N ASP A 407 19.57 5.96 8.32
CA ASP A 407 20.89 5.52 7.83
C ASP A 407 22.01 6.26 8.59
N ASP A 408 22.89 5.51 9.24
CA ASP A 408 24.06 6.01 9.97
C ASP A 408 25.39 5.83 9.19
N THR A 409 25.32 5.43 7.91
CA THR A 409 26.49 5.27 7.03
C THR A 409 26.95 6.59 6.39
N LEU A 410 28.18 6.61 5.87
CA LEU A 410 28.89 7.79 5.33
C LEU A 410 28.17 8.54 4.18
N ASN A 411 27.16 7.94 3.54
CA ASN A 411 26.38 8.57 2.45
C ASN A 411 25.12 9.30 2.95
N GLY A 412 24.60 8.96 4.13
CA GLY A 412 23.57 9.71 4.86
C GLY A 412 22.15 9.67 4.27
N PHE A 413 21.75 8.61 3.58
CA PHE A 413 20.43 8.50 2.93
C PHE A 413 19.55 7.47 3.62
N ASN A 414 18.39 7.89 4.15
CA ASN A 414 17.43 6.98 4.78
C ASN A 414 16.90 5.92 3.80
N SER A 415 16.59 4.73 4.32
CA SER A 415 15.85 3.66 3.63
C SER A 415 14.41 3.59 4.15
N TYR A 416 13.57 2.81 3.48
CA TYR A 416 12.24 2.48 3.98
C TYR A 416 12.10 0.97 4.12
N ASP A 417 11.56 0.56 5.26
CA ASP A 417 11.14 -0.81 5.52
C ASP A 417 9.61 -0.87 5.58
N LEU A 418 9.04 -2.01 5.21
CA LEU A 418 7.60 -2.22 5.22
C LEU A 418 7.13 -2.81 6.55
N TYR A 419 5.99 -2.31 7.02
CA TYR A 419 5.33 -2.75 8.25
C TYR A 419 3.85 -3.00 8.02
N TYR A 420 3.23 -3.77 8.91
CA TYR A 420 1.79 -3.90 8.97
C TYR A 420 1.28 -4.09 10.39
N SER A 421 0.00 -3.78 10.59
CA SER A 421 -0.74 -4.00 11.83
C SER A 421 -2.11 -4.58 11.52
N VAL A 422 -2.66 -5.37 12.45
CA VAL A 422 -3.96 -6.02 12.29
C VAL A 422 -4.85 -5.75 13.49
N SER A 423 -6.16 -5.79 13.27
CA SER A 423 -7.15 -5.51 14.31
C SER A 423 -8.44 -6.28 14.07
N PRO A 424 -9.14 -6.77 15.11
CA PRO A 424 -10.51 -7.26 14.95
C PRO A 424 -11.45 -6.13 14.46
N THR A 425 -12.26 -6.39 13.44
CA THR A 425 -13.22 -5.41 12.88
C THR A 425 -14.28 -4.97 13.88
N SER A 426 -14.49 -5.73 14.96
CA SER A 426 -15.42 -5.41 16.03
C SER A 426 -14.92 -4.34 17.00
N ALA A 427 -13.61 -4.15 17.12
CA ALA A 427 -13.00 -3.32 18.16
C ALA A 427 -12.07 -2.24 17.65
N LEU A 428 -11.48 -2.39 16.44
CA LEU A 428 -10.43 -1.50 15.93
C LEU A 428 -9.21 -1.33 16.86
N SER A 429 -8.94 -2.29 17.76
CA SER A 429 -7.71 -2.35 18.55
C SER A 429 -6.55 -2.99 17.78
N PHE A 430 -5.69 -2.17 17.17
CA PHE A 430 -4.56 -2.65 16.37
C PHE A 430 -3.45 -3.31 17.19
N SER A 431 -2.83 -4.35 16.62
CA SER A 431 -1.61 -4.95 17.13
C SER A 431 -0.43 -3.98 17.05
N ALA A 432 0.62 -4.26 17.82
CA ALA A 432 1.90 -3.59 17.61
C ALA A 432 2.38 -3.77 16.15
N PRO A 433 3.10 -2.78 15.58
CA PRO A 433 3.67 -2.86 14.24
C PRO A 433 4.52 -4.11 14.03
N ARG A 434 4.37 -4.74 12.86
CA ARG A 434 5.11 -5.93 12.48
C ARG A 434 5.91 -5.66 11.22
N GLN A 435 7.22 -5.84 11.30
CA GLN A 435 8.14 -5.63 10.20
C GLN A 435 8.04 -6.74 9.14
N ILE A 436 8.08 -6.36 7.87
CA ILE A 436 8.00 -7.24 6.69
C ILE A 436 9.35 -7.29 5.97
N THR A 437 9.98 -6.14 5.75
CA THR A 437 11.29 -6.00 5.13
C THR A 437 12.28 -5.42 6.13
N SER A 438 13.56 -5.70 5.91
CA SER A 438 14.64 -5.22 6.75
C SER A 438 15.90 -5.07 5.89
N GLY A 439 16.57 -3.93 5.99
CA GLY A 439 17.88 -3.73 5.40
C GLY A 439 18.13 -2.31 4.92
N MET A 440 18.98 -2.21 3.91
CA MET A 440 19.39 -0.94 3.30
C MET A 440 18.73 -0.71 1.94
N ASP A 441 17.94 -1.66 1.44
CA ASP A 441 17.16 -1.46 0.23
C ASP A 441 16.02 -0.48 0.56
N ASP A 442 15.53 0.25 -0.42
CA ASP A 442 14.44 1.21 -0.25
C ASP A 442 13.12 0.58 -0.72
N GLU A 443 12.27 0.17 0.22
CA GLU A 443 11.01 -0.50 -0.05
C GLU A 443 9.80 0.40 0.22
N ARG A 444 9.04 0.72 -0.83
CA ARG A 444 7.98 1.74 -0.78
C ARG A 444 6.75 1.38 -1.59
N TYR A 445 5.70 2.20 -1.42
CA TYR A 445 4.42 2.11 -2.12
C TYR A 445 3.77 0.74 -1.98
N VAL A 446 3.69 0.28 -0.74
CA VAL A 446 3.01 -0.97 -0.40
C VAL A 446 1.54 -0.91 -0.82
N SER A 447 1.09 -1.98 -1.46
CA SER A 447 -0.29 -2.20 -1.88
C SER A 447 -0.74 -3.53 -1.31
N PHE A 448 -1.87 -3.56 -0.61
CA PHE A 448 -2.47 -4.78 -0.10
C PHE A 448 -3.68 -5.18 -0.92
N ASN A 449 -3.74 -6.47 -1.24
CA ASN A 449 -4.93 -7.10 -1.79
C ASN A 449 -5.28 -8.33 -0.95
N ARG A 450 -6.57 -8.46 -0.67
CA ARG A 450 -7.14 -9.59 0.04
C ARG A 450 -7.18 -10.81 -0.88
N VAL A 451 -6.65 -11.94 -0.40
CA VAL A 451 -6.73 -13.24 -1.11
C VAL A 451 -7.46 -14.26 -0.25
N THR A 452 -8.47 -14.90 -0.82
CA THR A 452 -9.04 -16.12 -0.23
C THR A 452 -8.38 -17.31 -0.94
N THR A 453 -7.74 -18.23 -0.23
CA THR A 453 -7.06 -19.38 -0.84
C THR A 453 -8.04 -20.30 -1.59
N THR A 454 -7.59 -20.90 -2.70
CA THR A 454 -8.39 -21.84 -3.52
C THR A 454 -8.34 -23.27 -3.03
N ASP A 455 -7.40 -23.61 -2.16
CA ASP A 455 -7.13 -24.98 -1.73
C ASP A 455 -8.10 -25.48 -0.64
N GLY A 456 -9.08 -24.65 -0.25
CA GLY A 456 -10.01 -24.96 0.83
C GLY A 456 -9.37 -24.88 2.22
N SER A 457 -8.12 -24.41 2.34
CA SER A 457 -7.61 -23.89 3.60
C SER A 457 -8.40 -22.63 3.95
N SER A 458 -8.65 -22.39 5.24
CA SER A 458 -9.25 -21.13 5.70
C SER A 458 -8.18 -20.12 6.12
N ASN A 459 -6.93 -20.32 5.70
CA ASN A 459 -5.85 -19.37 5.91
C ASN A 459 -6.03 -18.20 4.95
N GLU A 460 -5.97 -16.99 5.50
CA GLU A 460 -5.94 -15.81 4.67
C GLU A 460 -4.51 -15.46 4.30
N ILE A 461 -4.29 -15.28 3.01
CA ILE A 461 -3.06 -14.70 2.48
C ILE A 461 -3.33 -13.24 2.19
N LEU A 462 -2.46 -12.39 2.72
CA LEU A 462 -2.35 -11.01 2.29
C LEU A 462 -1.35 -10.96 1.15
N ALA A 463 -1.83 -10.68 -0.06
CA ALA A 463 -0.97 -10.40 -1.19
C ALA A 463 -0.50 -8.94 -1.09
N MET A 464 0.80 -8.73 -1.15
CA MET A 464 1.38 -7.39 -1.24
C MET A 464 2.18 -7.22 -2.51
N THR A 465 2.21 -5.99 -2.99
CA THR A 465 3.28 -5.51 -3.86
C THR A 465 3.90 -4.25 -3.33
N TYR A 466 5.18 -4.06 -3.65
CA TYR A 466 5.92 -2.87 -3.32
C TYR A 466 7.04 -2.66 -4.33
N MET A 467 7.45 -1.41 -4.49
CA MET A 467 8.66 -1.09 -5.23
C MET A 467 9.87 -1.36 -4.34
N LYS A 468 10.85 -2.08 -4.86
CA LYS A 468 12.15 -2.28 -4.22
C LYS A 468 13.23 -1.61 -5.05
N ASP A 469 13.95 -0.71 -4.41
CA ASP A 469 15.15 -0.11 -4.95
C ASP A 469 16.37 -0.61 -4.17
N PRO A 470 17.39 -1.18 -4.83
CA PRO A 470 18.58 -1.69 -4.13
C PRO A 470 19.46 -0.58 -3.51
N GLN A 471 19.14 0.70 -3.70
CA GLN A 471 19.94 1.81 -3.20
C GLN A 471 19.16 2.72 -2.24
N PRO A 472 19.63 2.92 -0.98
CA PRO A 472 18.97 3.84 -0.06
C PRO A 472 18.92 5.27 -0.62
N GLY A 473 17.76 5.91 -0.52
CA GLY A 473 17.55 7.30 -0.93
C GLY A 473 17.64 7.59 -2.43
N SER A 474 17.69 6.57 -3.28
CA SER A 474 17.64 6.71 -4.74
C SER A 474 16.33 7.32 -5.25
N CYS A 475 15.22 7.12 -4.54
CA CYS A 475 13.94 7.77 -4.80
C CYS A 475 13.79 9.12 -4.08
N ALA A 476 14.90 9.72 -3.64
CA ALA A 476 14.88 11.02 -3.04
C ALA A 476 14.66 12.11 -4.11
N PHE A 477 13.81 13.09 -3.78
CA PHE A 477 13.21 14.09 -4.68
C PHE A 477 14.18 15.14 -5.23
N ASN A 478 15.49 14.87 -5.32
CA ASN A 478 16.48 15.82 -5.84
C ASN A 478 17.29 15.25 -7.02
N ASP A 479 17.78 16.17 -7.87
CA ASP A 479 18.61 15.87 -9.05
C ASP A 479 20.00 15.26 -8.72
N ASN A 480 20.26 14.95 -7.45
CA ASN A 480 21.53 14.40 -6.96
C ASN A 480 21.37 13.01 -6.32
N ALA A 481 20.14 12.48 -6.23
CA ALA A 481 19.89 11.16 -5.73
C ALA A 481 20.47 10.12 -6.71
N PRO A 482 20.99 9.00 -6.20
CA PRO A 482 21.41 7.92 -7.06
C PRO A 482 20.25 7.40 -7.92
N VAL A 483 20.47 7.23 -9.21
CA VAL A 483 19.47 6.59 -10.08
C VAL A 483 19.78 5.10 -10.15
N SER A 484 18.79 4.31 -9.79
CA SER A 484 18.87 2.87 -9.61
C SER A 484 17.73 2.21 -10.35
N ARG A 485 17.94 0.96 -10.80
CA ARG A 485 16.90 0.18 -11.47
C ARG A 485 16.12 -0.59 -10.42
N ASN A 486 14.82 -0.33 -10.41
CA ASN A 486 13.87 -0.77 -9.41
C ASN A 486 13.08 -1.95 -9.95
N HIS A 487 12.49 -2.67 -9.01
CA HIS A 487 11.69 -3.84 -9.29
C HIS A 487 10.38 -3.74 -8.53
N LEU A 488 9.27 -4.03 -9.21
CA LEU A 488 8.04 -4.36 -8.52
C LEU A 488 8.20 -5.76 -7.93
N ILE A 489 8.07 -5.85 -6.62
CA ILE A 489 8.13 -7.08 -5.85
C ILE A 489 6.72 -7.53 -5.50
N TYR A 490 6.48 -8.83 -5.60
CA TYR A 490 5.31 -9.52 -5.11
C TYR A 490 5.67 -10.38 -3.90
N ARG A 491 4.85 -10.35 -2.86
CA ARG A 491 5.06 -11.16 -1.66
C ARG A 491 3.73 -11.50 -0.98
N GLU A 492 3.65 -12.71 -0.45
CA GLU A 492 2.50 -13.19 0.31
C GLU A 492 2.83 -13.23 1.81
N ILE A 493 1.92 -12.73 2.65
CA ILE A 493 1.95 -12.92 4.10
C ILE A 493 0.78 -13.81 4.50
N GLU A 494 1.07 -14.93 5.17
CA GLU A 494 0.04 -15.70 5.84
C GLU A 494 -0.23 -15.11 7.23
N ASN A 495 -1.50 -14.75 7.49
CA ASN A 495 -1.88 -14.20 8.77
C ASN A 495 -2.35 -15.32 9.74
N PRO A 496 -1.62 -15.64 10.82
CA PRO A 496 -2.05 -16.61 11.83
C PRO A 496 -3.32 -16.17 12.56
N GLN A 497 -3.67 -14.88 12.63
CA GLN A 497 -4.91 -14.44 13.30
C GLN A 497 -6.17 -14.86 12.52
N THR A 498 -6.07 -15.07 11.21
CA THR A 498 -7.19 -15.54 10.36
C THR A 498 -7.17 -17.05 10.15
N SER A 499 -6.14 -17.75 10.64
CA SER A 499 -6.07 -19.23 10.65
C SER A 499 -7.08 -19.92 11.58
N ILE A 500 -8.09 -19.18 12.07
CA ILE A 500 -9.13 -19.74 12.94
C ILE A 500 -10.25 -20.31 12.08
N HIS A 501 -10.28 -21.63 11.95
CA HIS A 501 -11.24 -22.31 11.08
C HIS A 501 -12.51 -22.66 11.84
N ASN A 502 -13.67 -22.24 11.34
CA ASN A 502 -14.96 -22.74 11.82
C ASN A 502 -15.26 -24.08 11.14
N VAL A 503 -15.13 -25.18 11.87
CA VAL A 503 -15.25 -26.53 11.28
C VAL A 503 -16.69 -27.06 11.28
N SER A 504 -17.58 -26.46 12.07
CA SER A 504 -18.99 -26.85 12.12
C SER A 504 -19.89 -25.70 12.58
N GLY A 505 -21.12 -25.65 12.04
CA GLY A 505 -22.18 -24.75 12.51
C GLY A 505 -22.89 -25.23 13.78
N GLU A 506 -22.63 -26.45 14.24
CA GLU A 506 -23.15 -26.95 15.52
C GLU A 506 -22.46 -26.24 16.69
N ILE A 507 -23.24 -25.71 17.62
CA ILE A 507 -22.74 -25.03 18.82
C ILE A 507 -22.47 -26.08 19.91
N PRO A 508 -21.22 -26.29 20.34
CA PRO A 508 -20.88 -27.25 21.39
C PRO A 508 -21.54 -26.88 22.72
N GLY A 509 -21.87 -27.88 23.55
CA GLY A 509 -22.43 -27.64 24.88
C GLY A 509 -21.39 -27.24 25.95
N THR A 510 -20.10 -27.45 25.68
CA THR A 510 -19.01 -27.31 26.67
C THR A 510 -17.73 -26.77 26.05
N TYR A 511 -16.89 -26.14 26.87
CA TYR A 511 -15.52 -25.79 26.49
C TYR A 511 -14.63 -27.03 26.42
N ARG A 512 -13.84 -27.19 25.36
CA ARG A 512 -12.88 -28.31 25.22
C ARG A 512 -11.65 -27.87 24.45
N LEU A 513 -10.45 -28.24 24.91
CA LEU A 513 -9.22 -28.19 24.11
C LEU A 513 -8.86 -29.62 23.68
N LEU A 514 -8.79 -29.84 22.37
CA LEU A 514 -8.46 -31.15 21.82
C LEU A 514 -6.95 -31.33 21.67
N GLN A 515 -6.55 -32.59 21.55
CA GLN A 515 -5.17 -32.94 21.22
C GLN A 515 -4.85 -32.45 19.80
N ASN A 516 -3.70 -31.81 19.63
CA ASN A 516 -3.24 -31.34 18.33
C ASN A 516 -3.02 -32.54 17.39
N TYR A 517 -3.27 -32.37 16.11
CA TYR A 517 -3.06 -33.40 15.10
C TYR A 517 -2.40 -32.82 13.84
N PRO A 518 -1.37 -33.48 13.28
CA PRO A 518 -0.68 -34.66 13.82
C PRO A 518 0.07 -34.38 15.13
N ASN A 519 0.37 -35.42 15.91
CA ASN A 519 1.24 -35.34 17.08
C ASN A 519 1.92 -36.69 17.33
N PRO A 520 3.24 -36.85 17.13
CA PRO A 520 4.20 -35.79 16.79
C PRO A 520 3.96 -35.11 15.43
N PHE A 521 4.43 -33.88 15.26
CA PHE A 521 4.24 -33.06 14.06
C PHE A 521 5.55 -32.57 13.44
N ASN A 522 5.56 -32.25 12.13
CA ASN A 522 6.71 -31.73 11.40
C ASN A 522 6.29 -30.88 10.16
N PRO A 523 6.62 -29.59 10.10
CA PRO A 523 6.67 -28.65 11.22
C PRO A 523 5.27 -28.12 11.60
N SER A 524 4.20 -28.58 10.93
CA SER A 524 2.84 -28.04 11.10
C SER A 524 1.89 -29.01 11.79
N THR A 525 0.96 -28.48 12.60
CA THR A 525 -0.12 -29.20 13.27
C THR A 525 -1.36 -28.32 13.40
N MET A 526 -2.54 -28.92 13.56
CA MET A 526 -3.76 -28.20 13.94
C MET A 526 -4.06 -28.33 15.43
N ILE A 527 -4.48 -27.24 16.06
CA ILE A 527 -5.01 -27.20 17.43
C ILE A 527 -6.52 -26.93 17.36
N ARG A 528 -7.34 -27.89 17.80
CA ARG A 528 -8.80 -27.76 17.80
C ARG A 528 -9.34 -27.46 19.20
N PHE A 529 -10.34 -26.59 19.30
CA PHE A 529 -11.06 -26.31 20.54
C PHE A 529 -12.54 -25.95 20.30
N GLU A 530 -13.35 -26.11 21.35
CA GLU A 530 -14.81 -25.93 21.30
C GLU A 530 -15.24 -24.80 22.22
N LEU A 531 -16.12 -23.91 21.74
CA LEU A 531 -16.67 -22.77 22.47
C LEU A 531 -18.21 -22.81 22.50
N PRO A 532 -18.87 -22.90 23.67
CA PRO A 532 -20.32 -22.94 23.75
C PRO A 532 -21.01 -21.57 23.60
N LYS A 533 -20.25 -20.47 23.71
CA LYS A 533 -20.74 -19.10 23.56
C LYS A 533 -19.61 -18.18 23.09
N ASN A 534 -19.99 -17.01 22.60
CA ASN A 534 -19.04 -15.98 22.22
C ASN A 534 -18.22 -15.55 23.46
N ILE A 535 -16.89 -15.57 23.38
CA ILE A 535 -16.03 -15.27 24.52
C ILE A 535 -14.62 -14.86 24.09
N ASN A 536 -13.91 -14.15 24.97
CA ASN A 536 -12.49 -13.85 24.78
C ASN A 536 -11.63 -15.09 25.03
N VAL A 537 -10.73 -15.36 24.09
CA VAL A 537 -9.87 -16.53 24.04
C VAL A 537 -8.40 -16.13 23.95
N THR A 538 -7.57 -16.78 24.76
CA THR A 538 -6.12 -16.69 24.68
C THR A 538 -5.57 -18.10 24.45
N LEU A 539 -4.73 -18.28 23.43
CA LEU A 539 -4.09 -19.54 23.10
C LEU A 539 -2.59 -19.29 23.00
N LYS A 540 -1.80 -19.98 23.82
CA LYS A 540 -0.34 -19.75 23.93
C LYS A 540 0.41 -21.06 23.93
N VAL A 541 1.65 -21.03 23.44
CA VAL A 541 2.59 -22.16 23.38
C VAL A 541 3.77 -21.88 24.30
N TYR A 542 4.18 -22.90 25.04
CA TYR A 542 5.25 -22.89 26.03
C TYR A 542 6.23 -24.03 25.76
N ASP A 543 7.50 -23.82 26.05
CA ASP A 543 8.49 -24.90 26.09
C ASP A 543 8.42 -25.71 27.40
N ILE A 544 9.29 -26.72 27.51
CA ILE A 544 9.36 -27.59 28.71
C ILE A 544 9.76 -26.86 29.99
N THR A 545 10.37 -25.67 29.89
CA THR A 545 10.73 -24.85 31.05
C THR A 545 9.59 -23.94 31.50
N GLY A 546 8.48 -23.91 30.75
CA GLY A 546 7.34 -23.02 30.98
C GLY A 546 7.53 -21.62 30.39
N LYS A 547 8.59 -21.40 29.61
CA LYS A 547 8.78 -20.15 28.88
C LYS A 547 7.80 -20.10 27.71
N GLU A 548 7.09 -18.99 27.58
CA GLU A 548 6.24 -18.71 26.41
C GLU A 548 7.12 -18.60 25.16
N VAL A 549 6.81 -19.41 24.15
CA VAL A 549 7.54 -19.44 22.87
C VAL A 549 6.68 -18.99 21.68
N ALA A 550 5.35 -19.00 21.83
CA ALA A 550 4.45 -18.36 20.88
C ALA A 550 3.14 -17.94 21.56
N THR A 551 2.56 -16.82 21.14
CA THR A 551 1.17 -16.44 21.42
C THR A 551 0.39 -16.59 20.13
N LEU A 552 -0.58 -17.51 20.11
CA LEU A 552 -1.39 -17.83 18.94
C LEU A 552 -2.65 -16.96 18.88
N LEU A 553 -3.31 -16.80 20.03
CA LEU A 553 -4.43 -15.89 20.24
C LEU A 553 -4.20 -15.11 21.53
N ASN A 554 -4.45 -13.80 21.53
CA ASN A 554 -4.33 -12.97 22.73
C ASN A 554 -5.64 -12.23 23.01
N ASN A 555 -6.38 -12.69 24.01
CA ASN A 555 -7.65 -12.10 24.46
C ASN A 555 -8.65 -11.78 23.33
N GLN A 556 -8.71 -12.64 22.31
CA GLN A 556 -9.51 -12.44 21.10
C GLN A 556 -10.96 -12.87 21.31
N THR A 557 -11.94 -12.02 21.00
CA THR A 557 -13.36 -12.41 21.04
C THR A 557 -13.69 -13.36 19.90
N LEU A 558 -13.96 -14.63 20.20
CA LEU A 558 -14.37 -15.62 19.20
C LEU A 558 -15.85 -15.97 19.37
N THR A 559 -16.53 -16.25 18.25
CA THR A 559 -17.91 -16.74 18.26
C THR A 559 -18.00 -18.18 18.78
N ALA A 560 -19.18 -18.58 19.25
CA ALA A 560 -19.48 -19.97 19.59
C ALA A 560 -19.24 -20.91 18.39
N GLY A 561 -18.86 -22.15 18.66
CA GLY A 561 -18.58 -23.16 17.65
C GLY A 561 -17.30 -23.94 17.89
N VAL A 562 -16.98 -24.82 16.93
CA VAL A 562 -15.71 -25.55 16.88
C VAL A 562 -14.69 -24.72 16.10
N LYS A 563 -13.54 -24.48 16.71
CA LYS A 563 -12.44 -23.69 16.17
C LYS A 563 -11.23 -24.59 15.94
N GLU A 564 -10.53 -24.38 14.83
CA GLU A 564 -9.16 -24.89 14.64
C GLU A 564 -8.20 -23.74 14.48
N PHE A 565 -6.94 -23.96 14.85
CA PHE A 565 -5.85 -23.02 14.69
C PHE A 565 -4.65 -23.77 14.12
N ASP A 566 -4.10 -23.27 13.01
CA ASP A 566 -2.88 -23.83 12.41
C ASP A 566 -1.65 -23.37 13.17
N PHE A 567 -0.86 -24.32 13.67
CA PHE A 567 0.40 -24.02 14.34
C PHE A 567 1.58 -24.58 13.56
N ASN A 568 2.46 -23.67 13.13
CA ASN A 568 3.72 -23.99 12.46
C ASN A 568 4.91 -23.76 13.41
N GLY A 569 5.58 -24.85 13.77
CA GLY A 569 6.77 -24.88 14.63
C GLY A 569 8.09 -24.77 13.87
N ALA A 570 8.12 -24.29 12.62
CA ALA A 570 9.35 -24.25 11.80
C ALA A 570 10.50 -23.47 12.46
N ASN A 571 10.22 -22.48 13.31
CA ASN A 571 11.22 -21.70 14.03
C ASN A 571 11.58 -22.27 15.43
N LEU A 572 11.00 -23.41 15.81
CA LEU A 572 11.24 -24.10 17.07
C LEU A 572 12.16 -25.31 16.89
N GLY A 573 12.91 -25.68 17.93
CA GLY A 573 13.72 -26.92 17.91
C GLY A 573 12.85 -28.18 18.06
N SER A 574 13.34 -29.33 17.62
CA SER A 574 12.69 -30.61 17.96
C SER A 574 12.56 -30.75 19.48
N GLY A 575 11.38 -31.10 19.97
CA GLY A 575 11.15 -31.10 21.41
C GLY A 575 9.70 -31.20 21.83
N ILE A 576 9.50 -31.16 23.15
CA ILE A 576 8.18 -31.16 23.78
C ILE A 576 7.76 -29.72 24.05
N TYR A 577 6.54 -29.41 23.64
CA TYR A 577 5.90 -28.13 23.88
C TYR A 577 4.53 -28.34 24.54
N PHE A 578 4.02 -27.28 25.15
CA PHE A 578 2.70 -27.25 25.76
C PHE A 578 1.90 -26.10 25.19
N TYR A 579 0.64 -26.32 24.85
CA TYR A 579 -0.26 -25.25 24.43
C TYR A 579 -1.42 -25.13 25.42
N THR A 580 -1.77 -23.90 25.78
CA THR A 580 -2.78 -23.58 26.78
C THR A 580 -3.85 -22.69 26.18
N LEU A 581 -5.11 -23.13 26.29
CA LEU A 581 -6.30 -22.35 25.95
C LEU A 581 -6.91 -21.76 27.23
N GLN A 582 -7.16 -20.47 27.23
CA GLN A 582 -7.93 -19.75 28.24
C GLN A 582 -9.16 -19.13 27.57
N ALA A 583 -10.37 -19.45 28.04
CA ALA A 583 -11.63 -18.89 27.54
C ALA A 583 -12.56 -18.55 28.72
N GLY A 584 -12.57 -17.28 29.14
CA GLY A 584 -13.21 -16.89 30.41
C GLY A 584 -12.55 -17.61 31.59
N ASP A 585 -13.33 -18.32 32.40
CA ASP A 585 -12.83 -19.13 33.52
C ASP A 585 -12.26 -20.50 33.10
N PHE A 586 -12.53 -20.93 31.86
CA PHE A 586 -12.02 -22.19 31.35
C PHE A 586 -10.54 -22.08 31.02
N LYS A 587 -9.72 -23.02 31.52
CA LYS A 587 -8.31 -23.15 31.21
C LYS A 587 -7.93 -24.61 31.02
N GLU A 588 -7.36 -24.95 29.88
CA GLU A 588 -6.86 -26.30 29.60
C GLU A 588 -5.50 -26.24 28.90
N THR A 589 -4.60 -27.17 29.26
CA THR A 589 -3.27 -27.29 28.67
C THR A 589 -3.08 -28.69 28.11
N LYS A 590 -2.47 -28.79 26.92
CA LYS A 590 -2.15 -30.05 26.25
C LYS A 590 -0.69 -30.06 25.81
N LYS A 591 -0.16 -31.25 25.60
CA LYS A 591 1.24 -31.50 25.21
C LYS A 591 1.33 -31.79 23.72
N MET A 592 2.30 -31.20 23.02
CA MET A 592 2.64 -31.51 21.65
C MET A 592 4.13 -31.83 21.47
N VAL A 593 4.46 -32.62 20.46
CA VAL A 593 5.84 -33.05 20.16
C VAL A 593 6.21 -32.64 18.74
N LEU A 594 7.19 -31.76 18.60
CA LEU A 594 7.77 -31.36 17.32
C LEU A 594 8.96 -32.25 16.99
N VAL A 595 8.98 -32.82 15.80
CA VAL A 595 10.08 -33.65 15.29
C VAL A 595 10.52 -33.06 13.96
N LYS A 596 11.72 -32.50 13.89
CA LYS A 596 12.38 -32.09 12.63
C LYS A 596 13.24 -33.20 12.06
#